data_AF-A0A0H5QK38-F1
#
_entry.id   AF-A0A0H5QK38-F1
#
_cell.length_a   1.000
_cell.length_b   1.000
_cell.length_c   1.000
_cell.angle_alpha   90.00
_cell.angle_beta   90.00
_cell.angle_gamma   90.00
#
_symmetry.space_group_name_H-M   'P 1'
#
loop_
_entity.id
_entity.type
_entity.pdbx_description
1 polymer ?
#
loop_
_entity_poly.entity_id
_entity_poly.type
_entity_poly.pdbx_seq_one_letter_code
_entity_poly.pdbx_strand_id
1 'polypeptide(L)'
;YTEFGPGRILTKITLDSVLDREEAIAPLATFLASEFCIENLYFLLAVRTMKMRFQRRQSSWMRRSSALASSSMLPPSSKVQASLIQFSQDICNTYILESAPLEINISAATRMDIKWQFETLDAETFDVNVFDAAVHEI
;
A
#
# COMPACT_ATOMS: atom_id res chain seq x y z
N TYR A 1 -34.04 -25.18 -5.40
CA TYR A 1 -34.50 -23.84 -5.81
C TYR A 1 -34.51 -22.95 -4.58
N THR A 2 -33.44 -22.21 -4.33
CA THR A 2 -33.36 -21.20 -3.26
C THR A 2 -33.57 -19.84 -3.91
N GLU A 3 -34.72 -19.24 -3.61
CA GLU A 3 -35.14 -17.95 -4.13
C GLU A 3 -34.25 -16.83 -3.55
N PHE A 4 -33.51 -16.15 -4.41
CA PHE A 4 -32.87 -14.88 -4.09
C PHE A 4 -33.91 -13.77 -4.31
N GLY A 5 -34.34 -13.11 -3.23
CA GLY A 5 -35.32 -12.03 -3.28
C GLY A 5 -34.85 -10.81 -4.09
N PRO A 6 -35.78 -10.07 -4.73
CA PRO A 6 -35.47 -8.91 -5.56
C PRO A 6 -35.21 -7.70 -4.66
N GLY A 7 -33.96 -7.21 -4.61
CA GLY A 7 -33.65 -5.99 -3.87
C GLY A 7 -32.23 -5.85 -3.36
N ARG A 8 -31.38 -6.89 -3.46
CA ARG A 8 -29.95 -6.69 -3.23
C ARG A 8 -29.35 -6.05 -4.47
N ILE A 9 -29.14 -4.74 -4.41
CA ILE A 9 -28.13 -4.08 -5.23
C ILE A 9 -26.85 -4.89 -4.99
N LEU A 10 -26.45 -5.70 -5.97
CA LEU A 10 -25.12 -6.29 -6.03
C LEU A 10 -24.18 -5.10 -6.24
N THR A 11 -23.86 -4.39 -5.16
CA THR A 11 -22.74 -3.46 -5.14
C THR A 11 -21.55 -4.26 -5.61
N LYS A 12 -21.01 -3.91 -6.77
CA LYS A 12 -19.85 -4.56 -7.38
C LYS A 12 -18.80 -4.74 -6.27
N ILE A 13 -18.63 -5.97 -5.81
CA ILE A 13 -17.66 -6.28 -4.76
C ILE A 13 -16.29 -6.10 -5.43
N THR A 14 -15.58 -5.06 -5.05
CA THR A 14 -14.19 -4.83 -5.47
C THR A 14 -13.25 -5.40 -4.42
N LEU A 15 -12.02 -5.72 -4.82
CA LEU A 15 -10.99 -6.15 -3.88
C LEU A 15 -10.79 -5.10 -2.79
N ASP A 16 -10.77 -3.81 -3.14
CA ASP A 16 -10.68 -2.72 -2.16
C ASP A 16 -11.78 -2.78 -1.11
N SER A 17 -13.04 -3.02 -1.52
CA SER A 17 -14.18 -3.14 -0.61
C SER A 17 -14.10 -4.35 0.33
N VAL A 18 -13.37 -5.39 -0.08
CA VAL A 18 -13.09 -6.58 0.76
C VAL A 18 -11.96 -6.26 1.74
N LEU A 19 -10.90 -5.60 1.27
CA LEU A 19 -9.77 -5.18 2.11
C LEU A 19 -10.16 -4.13 3.15
N ASP A 20 -11.23 -3.36 2.91
CA ASP A 20 -11.81 -2.40 3.87
C ASP A 20 -12.49 -3.07 5.07
N ARG A 21 -12.84 -4.34 4.95
CA ARG A 21 -13.65 -5.08 5.92
C ARG A 21 -12.75 -6.03 6.69
N GLU A 22 -12.44 -5.67 7.92
CA GLU A 22 -11.56 -6.47 8.80
C GLU A 22 -12.07 -7.91 8.95
N GLU A 23 -13.40 -8.09 9.00
CA GLU A 23 -14.03 -9.41 9.09
C GLU A 23 -13.85 -10.27 7.82
N ALA A 24 -13.55 -9.66 6.67
CA ALA A 24 -13.36 -10.35 5.40
C ALA A 24 -11.89 -10.72 5.15
N ILE A 25 -10.94 -10.11 5.87
CA ILE A 25 -9.51 -10.37 5.72
C ILE A 25 -9.15 -11.80 6.15
N ALA A 26 -9.61 -12.26 7.31
CA ALA A 26 -9.22 -13.58 7.83
C ALA A 26 -9.71 -14.76 6.96
N PRO A 27 -10.96 -14.77 6.44
CA PRO A 27 -11.38 -15.77 5.46
C PRO A 27 -10.59 -15.72 4.16
N LEU A 28 -10.31 -14.51 3.64
CA LEU A 28 -9.52 -14.33 2.43
C LEU A 28 -8.08 -14.82 2.61
N ALA A 29 -7.45 -14.50 3.75
CA ALA A 29 -6.12 -14.99 4.09
C ALA A 29 -6.08 -16.51 4.17
N THR A 30 -7.11 -17.13 4.76
CA THR A 30 -7.22 -18.59 4.84
C THR A 30 -7.29 -19.22 3.45
N PHE A 31 -8.10 -18.65 2.55
CA PHE A 31 -8.22 -19.10 1.17
C PHE A 31 -6.89 -18.94 0.39
N LEU A 32 -6.24 -17.80 0.48
CA LEU A 32 -4.97 -17.57 -0.22
C LEU A 32 -3.82 -18.41 0.37
N ALA A 33 -3.84 -18.71 1.67
CA ALA A 33 -2.90 -19.65 2.27
C ALA A 33 -3.07 -21.07 1.71
N SER A 34 -4.30 -21.53 1.46
CA SER A 34 -4.53 -22.85 0.84
C SER A 34 -4.09 -22.91 -0.61
N GLU A 35 -4.04 -21.78 -1.30
CA GLU A 35 -3.59 -21.65 -2.69
C GLU A 35 -2.12 -21.22 -2.80
N PHE A 36 -1.37 -21.19 -1.68
CA PHE A 36 0.04 -20.80 -1.62
C PHE A 36 0.33 -19.42 -2.24
N CYS A 37 -0.56 -18.44 -2.03
CA CYS A 37 -0.45 -17.08 -2.57
C CYS A 37 -0.81 -15.98 -1.55
N ILE A 38 -0.65 -16.27 -0.26
CA ILE A 38 -0.97 -15.35 0.84
C ILE A 38 -0.08 -14.09 0.85
N GLU A 39 1.13 -14.19 0.29
CA GLU A 39 2.06 -13.09 0.10
C GLU A 39 1.44 -11.92 -0.68
N ASN A 40 0.56 -12.20 -1.65
CA ASN A 40 -0.15 -11.16 -2.40
C ASN A 40 -1.03 -10.30 -1.47
N LEU A 41 -1.76 -10.93 -0.55
CA LEU A 41 -2.58 -10.23 0.43
C LEU A 41 -1.73 -9.44 1.42
N TYR A 42 -0.64 -10.02 1.92
CA TYR A 42 0.26 -9.33 2.83
C TYR A 42 0.92 -8.11 2.18
N PHE A 43 1.33 -8.23 0.92
CA PHE A 43 1.83 -7.10 0.15
C PHE A 43 0.77 -6.01 -0.02
N LEU A 44 -0.45 -6.35 -0.45
CA LEU A 44 -1.57 -5.39 -0.59
C LEU A 44 -1.82 -4.62 0.71
N LEU A 45 -1.85 -5.33 1.85
CA LEU A 45 -2.05 -4.72 3.17
C LEU A 45 -0.86 -3.84 3.59
N ALA A 46 0.37 -4.22 3.24
CA ALA A 46 1.57 -3.44 3.52
C ALA A 46 1.58 -2.12 2.73
N VAL A 47 1.32 -2.16 1.41
CA VAL A 47 1.22 -0.98 0.55
C VAL A 47 0.10 -0.06 1.02
N ARG A 48 -1.07 -0.64 1.35
CA ARG A 48 -2.19 0.12 1.89
C ARG A 48 -1.84 0.81 3.21
N THR A 49 -1.14 0.11 4.10
CA THR A 49 -0.67 0.67 5.38
C THR A 49 0.30 1.82 5.16
N MET A 50 1.21 1.70 4.19
CA MET A 50 2.14 2.76 3.79
C MET A 50 1.37 4.00 3.32
N LYS A 51 0.44 3.84 2.37
CA LYS A 51 -0.40 4.92 1.83
C LYS A 51 -1.21 5.60 2.92
N MET A 52 -1.82 4.85 3.83
CA MET A 52 -2.55 5.42 4.98
C MET A 52 -1.64 6.19 5.93
N ARG A 53 -0.42 5.71 6.21
CA ARG A 53 0.55 6.45 7.04
C ARG A 53 0.94 7.77 6.40
N PHE A 54 1.15 7.80 5.09
CA PHE A 54 1.42 9.01 4.33
C PHE A 54 0.25 10.01 4.41
N GLN A 55 -0.97 9.56 4.08
CA GLN A 55 -2.17 10.40 4.09
C GLN A 55 -2.48 11.00 5.47
N ARG A 56 -2.48 10.18 6.54
CA ARG A 56 -2.72 10.66 7.91
C ARG A 56 -1.73 11.76 8.31
N ARG A 57 -0.48 11.63 7.87
CA ARG A 57 0.58 12.62 8.15
C ARG A 57 0.38 13.89 7.34
N GLN A 58 0.02 13.79 6.06
CA GLN A 58 -0.32 14.94 5.23
C GLN A 58 -1.52 15.72 5.80
N SER A 59 -2.60 15.03 6.19
CA SER A 59 -3.78 15.67 6.79
C SER A 59 -3.48 16.30 8.16
N SER A 60 -2.55 15.74 8.93
CA SER A 60 -2.11 16.31 10.21
C SER A 60 -1.29 17.58 9.99
N TRP A 61 -0.45 17.61 8.96
CA TRP A 61 0.32 18.79 8.57
C TRP A 61 -0.59 19.92 8.05
N MET A 62 -1.52 19.61 7.14
CA MET A 62 -2.50 20.59 6.63
C MET A 62 -3.38 21.21 7.73
N ARG A 63 -3.77 20.42 8.74
CA ARG A 63 -4.51 20.93 9.91
C ARG A 63 -3.67 21.84 10.80
N ARG A 64 -2.37 21.59 10.89
CA ARG A 64 -1.44 22.44 11.65
C ARG A 64 -1.10 23.74 10.91
N SER A 65 -0.93 23.69 9.59
CA SER A 65 -0.64 24.88 8.78
C SER A 65 -1.84 25.83 8.71
N SER A 66 -3.06 25.30 8.61
CA SER A 66 -4.28 26.11 8.68
C SER A 66 -4.51 26.77 10.06
N ALA A 67 -4.05 26.14 11.15
CA ALA A 67 -4.07 26.74 12.49
C ALA A 67 -2.94 27.77 12.73
N LEU A 68 -1.91 27.80 11.88
CA LEU A 68 -0.69 28.62 12.01
C LEU A 68 -0.46 29.53 10.80
N ALA A 69 -1.52 29.96 10.10
CA ALA A 69 -1.48 30.74 8.86
C ALA A 69 -0.78 32.12 8.93
N SER A 70 0.00 32.41 9.97
CA SER A 70 0.84 33.61 10.10
C SER A 70 2.34 33.33 10.21
N SER A 71 2.82 32.08 10.06
CA SER A 71 4.27 31.82 10.03
C SER A 71 4.62 30.75 9.01
N SER A 72 5.30 31.19 7.95
CA SER A 72 5.96 30.33 6.95
C SER A 72 6.81 29.28 7.67
N MET A 73 6.45 28.00 7.56
CA MET A 73 7.29 26.91 8.05
C MET A 73 7.34 25.75 7.05
N LEU A 74 8.57 25.23 6.97
CA LEU A 74 9.14 24.22 6.09
C LEU A 74 8.32 22.91 5.97
N PRO A 75 8.56 22.12 4.90
CA PRO A 75 7.97 20.79 4.68
C PRO A 75 8.14 19.83 5.89
N PRO A 76 7.39 18.72 5.94
CA PRO A 76 7.49 17.72 7.02
C PRO A 76 8.95 17.37 7.34
N SER A 77 9.27 17.23 8.63
CA SER A 77 10.66 17.04 9.07
C SER A 77 11.29 15.78 8.45
N SER A 78 12.57 15.88 8.08
CA SER A 78 13.35 14.81 7.42
C SER A 78 13.23 13.42 8.07
N LYS A 79 13.05 13.37 9.40
CA LYS A 79 12.86 12.12 10.17
C LYS A 79 11.55 11.38 9.80
N VAL A 80 10.49 12.12 9.50
CA VAL A 80 9.17 11.57 9.16
C VAL A 80 9.23 10.91 7.80
N GLN A 81 9.91 11.55 6.85
CA GLN A 81 10.12 11.05 5.49
C GLN A 81 11.04 9.82 5.50
N ALA A 82 12.12 9.86 6.26
CA ALA A 82 13.01 8.71 6.48
C ALA A 82 12.26 7.47 7.00
N SER A 83 11.30 7.64 7.92
CA SER A 83 10.52 6.50 8.43
C SER A 83 9.57 5.88 7.39
N LEU A 84 9.11 6.66 6.41
CA LEU A 84 8.28 6.14 5.32
C LEU A 84 9.15 5.42 4.29
N ILE A 85 10.27 6.03 3.91
CA ILE A 85 11.26 5.42 3.02
C ILE A 85 11.74 4.09 3.59
N GLN A 86 12.08 4.03 4.88
CA GLN A 86 12.46 2.80 5.55
C GLN A 86 11.37 1.73 5.44
N PHE A 87 10.12 2.09 5.73
CA PHE A 87 9.01 1.14 5.64
C PHE A 87 8.81 0.63 4.21
N SER A 88 9.01 1.49 3.21
CA SER A 88 8.92 1.08 1.81
C SER A 88 10.11 0.22 1.36
N GLN A 89 11.31 0.46 1.89
CA GLN A 89 12.45 -0.43 1.71
C GLN A 89 12.19 -1.81 2.33
N ASP A 90 11.55 -1.86 3.50
CA ASP A 90 11.16 -3.14 4.12
C ASP A 90 10.17 -3.90 3.23
N ILE A 91 9.22 -3.20 2.60
CA ILE A 91 8.31 -3.80 1.60
C ILE A 91 9.11 -4.36 0.41
N CYS A 92 10.07 -3.60 -0.12
CA CYS A 92 10.90 -4.08 -1.23
C CYS A 92 11.68 -5.35 -0.88
N ASN A 93 12.35 -5.35 0.28
CA ASN A 93 13.16 -6.48 0.74
C ASN A 93 12.32 -7.73 1.06
N THR A 94 11.05 -7.55 1.42
CA THR A 94 10.16 -8.66 1.81
C THR A 94 9.40 -9.25 0.61
N TYR A 95 8.99 -8.42 -0.34
CA TYR A 95 8.05 -8.81 -1.40
C TYR A 95 8.55 -8.60 -2.84
N ILE A 96 9.44 -7.63 -3.11
CA ILE A 96 9.73 -7.20 -4.48
C ILE A 96 11.04 -7.76 -5.03
N LEU A 97 12.11 -7.77 -4.22
CA LEU A 97 13.44 -8.15 -4.69
C LEU A 97 13.49 -9.63 -5.10
N GLU A 98 14.40 -9.95 -6.02
CA GLU A 98 14.70 -11.34 -6.37
C GLU A 98 15.13 -12.11 -5.12
N SER A 99 14.52 -13.29 -4.91
CA SER A 99 14.74 -14.13 -3.73
C SER A 99 14.27 -13.49 -2.41
N ALA A 100 13.33 -12.54 -2.48
CA ALA A 100 12.67 -12.04 -1.29
C ALA A 100 11.88 -13.18 -0.60
N PRO A 101 11.77 -13.18 0.74
CA PRO A 101 11.16 -14.28 1.49
C PRO A 101 9.69 -14.51 1.14
N LEU A 102 8.99 -13.46 0.69
CA LEU A 102 7.60 -13.50 0.24
C LEU A 102 7.51 -12.83 -1.15
N GLU A 103 8.42 -13.18 -2.06
CA GLU A 103 8.48 -12.63 -3.41
C GLU A 103 7.13 -12.77 -4.14
N ILE A 104 6.55 -11.63 -4.53
CA ILE A 104 5.30 -11.61 -5.30
C ILE A 104 5.57 -11.83 -6.79
N ASN A 105 4.63 -12.48 -7.47
CA ASN A 105 4.74 -12.75 -8.90
C ASN A 105 4.40 -11.52 -9.75
N ILE A 106 5.40 -10.69 -10.00
CA ILE A 106 5.32 -9.49 -10.85
C ILE A 106 6.33 -9.56 -12.00
N SER A 107 6.07 -8.79 -13.06
CA SER A 107 6.94 -8.67 -14.21
C SER A 107 8.32 -8.11 -13.84
N ALA A 108 9.35 -8.56 -14.55
CA ALA A 108 10.72 -8.07 -14.37
C ALA A 108 10.80 -6.55 -14.62
N ALA A 109 9.99 -6.02 -15.54
CA ALA A 109 9.89 -4.59 -15.80
C ALA A 109 9.41 -3.83 -14.57
N THR A 110 8.27 -4.22 -14.00
CA THR A 110 7.71 -3.58 -12.79
C THR A 110 8.68 -3.67 -11.60
N ARG A 111 9.36 -4.81 -11.45
CA ARG A 111 10.38 -4.98 -10.41
C ARG A 111 11.57 -4.03 -10.59
N MET A 112 12.10 -3.92 -11.81
CA MET A 112 13.21 -3.03 -12.10
C MET A 112 12.82 -1.55 -11.94
N ASP A 113 11.60 -1.18 -12.33
CA ASP A 113 11.10 0.19 -12.18
C ASP A 113 11.02 0.58 -10.71
N ILE A 114 10.47 -0.30 -9.85
CA ILE A 114 10.45 -0.08 -8.40
C ILE A 114 11.87 0.04 -7.85
N LYS A 115 12.76 -0.88 -8.22
CA LYS A 115 14.15 -0.87 -7.76
C LYS A 115 14.87 0.43 -8.16
N TRP A 116 14.73 0.85 -9.41
CA TRP A 116 15.31 2.09 -9.92
C TRP A 116 14.81 3.32 -9.17
N GLN A 117 13.51 3.36 -8.85
CA GLN A 117 12.95 4.44 -8.03
C GLN A 117 13.62 4.48 -6.65
N PHE A 118 13.91 3.35 -6.01
CA PHE A 118 14.62 3.28 -4.72
C PHE A 118 16.11 3.62 -4.79
N GLU A 119 16.78 3.36 -5.91
CA GLU A 119 18.20 3.71 -6.13
C GLU A 119 18.40 5.19 -6.42
N THR A 120 17.39 5.83 -7.05
CA THR A 120 17.40 7.27 -7.39
C THR A 120 16.65 8.13 -6.36
N LEU A 121 16.23 7.51 -5.26
CA LEU A 121 15.33 8.09 -4.27
C LEU A 121 16.09 9.03 -3.33
N ASP A 122 15.91 10.32 -3.52
CA ASP A 122 16.22 11.33 -2.51
C ASP A 122 15.01 11.52 -1.60
N ALA A 123 15.25 11.91 -0.34
CA ALA A 123 14.17 12.08 0.63
C ALA A 123 13.06 12.98 0.08
N GLU A 124 13.40 14.02 -0.69
CA GLU A 124 12.46 15.00 -1.24
C GLU A 124 11.57 14.47 -2.39
N THR A 125 11.97 13.39 -3.08
CA THR A 125 11.30 12.90 -4.30
C THR A 125 10.51 11.60 -4.09
N PHE A 126 10.34 11.16 -2.84
CA PHE A 126 9.60 9.93 -2.54
C PHE A 126 8.16 9.94 -3.05
N ASP A 127 7.88 9.05 -4.01
CA ASP A 127 6.54 8.81 -4.55
C ASP A 127 5.79 7.77 -3.71
N VAL A 128 4.64 8.16 -3.18
CA VAL A 128 3.73 7.28 -2.42
C VAL A 128 3.08 6.20 -3.30
N ASN A 129 3.11 6.37 -4.62
CA ASN A 129 2.54 5.45 -5.61
C ASN A 129 3.57 4.51 -6.24
N VAL A 130 4.79 4.44 -5.69
CA VAL A 130 5.88 3.57 -6.17
C VAL A 130 5.45 2.11 -6.40
N PHE A 131 4.47 1.61 -5.65
CA PHE A 131 4.00 0.22 -5.73
C PHE A 131 2.74 0.02 -6.59
N ASP A 132 2.19 1.05 -7.23
CA ASP A 132 0.87 0.95 -7.88
C ASP A 132 0.86 0.02 -9.09
N ALA A 133 1.96 -0.02 -9.84
CA ALA A 133 2.13 -0.97 -10.93
C ALA A 133 2.13 -2.42 -10.39
N ALA A 134 2.86 -2.69 -9.31
CA ALA A 134 2.88 -4.01 -8.67
C ALA A 134 1.52 -4.41 -8.10
N VAL A 135 0.79 -3.46 -7.48
CA VAL A 135 -0.57 -3.70 -6.97
C VAL A 135 -1.56 -4.01 -8.11
N HIS A 136 -1.38 -3.44 -9.29
CA HIS A 136 -2.25 -3.70 -10.44
C HIS A 136 -1.96 -5.07 -11.11
N GLU A 137 -0.75 -5.59 -10.98
CA GLU A 137 -0.38 -6.89 -11.56
C GLU A 137 -0.87 -8.10 -10.75
N ILE A 138 -1.13 -7.91 -9.46
CA ILE A 138 -1.58 -8.97 -8.53
C ILE A 138 -3.10 -8.98 -8.34
#